data_AF-A0A6V8DPB5-F1
#
_entry.id   AF-A0A6V8DPB5-F1
#
_cell.length_a   1.000
_cell.length_b   1.000
_cell.length_c   1.000
_cell.angle_alpha   90.00
_cell.angle_beta   90.00
_cell.angle_gamma   90.00
#
_symmetry.space_group_name_H-M   'P 1'
#
loop_
_entity.id
_entity.type
_entity.pdbx_description
1 polymer ?
#
loop_
_entity_poly.entity_id
_entity_poly.type
_entity_poly.pdbx_seq_one_letter_code
_entity_poly.pdbx_strand_id
1 'polypeptide(L)'
;DNTLLLVKIMEDAFASSEEAKVHPALCHLYCHALELSPFPEKALPAADVLRNLMPGLGHLVHMPSHIDAWVGQWKEAVECNIAAVEADDRYVELTGNESQFYKFYRMHNHHFIVWCAMFEGQYETALKYARKAVDTLPAGDENSGVQFMLAGIIPMGAIFLESYVTMPWHVMIRFGKWDEILAEPMYDDKDVFPATIATQHYARGVAYASKGMVPEAEAEQVLFNQALENPALAGRVLHNNLMYQDPSEGPCILLVNAAVLDGEIEYRRQYLAKERGEAYDFTDAFDHIRRGVDLSLNLAYNEPWGQMQPVRHILGALLFEQGHVEEAEAVYREDIKLWKDNMWGLLGLKLCLEARGDAPEELAQVTALFEERSSRADMVPSVTCFCAQVDDEPSCCD
;
A
#
# COMPACT_ATOMS: atom_id res chain seq x y z
N ASP A 1 -21.34 -19.40 6.25
CA ASP A 1 -22.64 -19.44 6.95
C ASP A 1 -22.90 -18.24 7.85
N ASN A 2 -22.06 -17.96 8.85
CA ASN A 2 -22.31 -16.84 9.78
C ASN A 2 -22.38 -15.46 9.10
N THR A 3 -21.45 -15.15 8.18
CA THR A 3 -21.47 -13.88 7.42
C THR A 3 -22.75 -13.74 6.59
N LEU A 4 -23.17 -14.81 5.91
CA LEU A 4 -24.40 -14.79 5.09
C LEU A 4 -25.66 -14.60 5.95
N LEU A 5 -25.70 -15.21 7.14
CA LEU A 5 -26.79 -15.00 8.09
C LEU A 5 -26.84 -13.54 8.57
N LEU A 6 -25.68 -12.96 8.90
CA LEU A 6 -25.57 -11.57 9.33
C LEU A 6 -26.01 -10.59 8.24
N VAL A 7 -25.55 -10.79 6.99
CA VAL A 7 -26.00 -10.01 5.82
C VAL A 7 -27.51 -10.09 5.66
N LYS A 8 -28.07 -11.30 5.69
CA LYS A 8 -29.53 -11.50 5.56
C LYS A 8 -30.31 -10.76 6.65
N ILE A 9 -29.89 -10.86 7.91
CA ILE A 9 -30.56 -10.18 9.03
C ILE A 9 -30.56 -8.66 8.83
N MET A 10 -29.45 -8.09 8.35
CA MET A 10 -29.36 -6.65 8.07
C MET A 10 -30.22 -6.24 6.87
N GLU A 11 -30.19 -6.99 5.77
CA GLU A 11 -31.04 -6.73 4.60
C GLU A 11 -32.53 -6.80 4.95
N ASP A 12 -32.95 -7.79 5.75
CA ASP A 12 -34.33 -7.90 6.26
C ASP A 12 -34.69 -6.69 7.14
N ALA A 13 -33.77 -6.20 7.98
CA ALA A 13 -33.98 -5.01 8.81
C ALA A 13 -34.11 -3.73 7.95
N PHE A 14 -33.23 -3.53 6.98
CA PHE A 14 -33.29 -2.39 6.06
C PHE A 14 -34.55 -2.40 5.19
N ALA A 15 -35.05 -3.57 4.82
CA ALA A 15 -36.30 -3.70 4.05
C ALA A 15 -37.56 -3.40 4.89
N SER A 16 -37.50 -3.60 6.21
CA SER A 16 -38.66 -3.54 7.10
C SER A 16 -38.75 -2.28 7.98
N SER A 17 -37.69 -1.48 8.08
CA SER A 17 -37.65 -0.25 8.88
C SER A 17 -36.80 0.84 8.22
N GLU A 18 -37.36 2.03 8.08
CA GLU A 18 -36.61 3.21 7.62
C GLU A 18 -35.58 3.67 8.66
N GLU A 19 -35.88 3.51 9.95
CA GLU A 19 -34.93 3.80 11.03
C GLU A 19 -33.70 2.90 10.96
N ALA A 20 -33.88 1.63 10.55
CA ALA A 20 -32.76 0.71 10.38
C ALA A 20 -31.77 1.20 9.31
N LYS A 21 -32.26 1.78 8.20
CA LYS A 21 -31.41 2.27 7.10
C LYS A 21 -30.49 3.42 7.48
N VAL A 22 -30.79 4.11 8.58
CA VAL A 22 -29.98 5.22 9.10
C VAL A 22 -29.37 4.92 10.48
N HIS A 23 -29.50 3.68 10.97
CA HIS A 23 -28.99 3.32 12.28
C HIS A 23 -27.46 3.10 12.20
N PRO A 24 -26.65 3.87 12.95
CA PRO A 24 -25.19 3.89 12.77
C PRO A 24 -24.55 2.51 12.92
N ALA A 25 -24.98 1.73 13.91
CA ALA A 25 -24.42 0.39 14.13
C ALA A 25 -24.79 -0.61 13.03
N LEU A 26 -25.98 -0.48 12.39
CA LEU A 26 -26.39 -1.41 11.34
C LEU A 26 -25.66 -1.08 10.04
N CYS A 27 -25.58 0.21 9.68
CA CYS A 27 -24.81 0.66 8.53
C CYS A 27 -23.33 0.24 8.67
N HIS A 28 -22.74 0.45 9.84
CA HIS A 28 -21.37 0.05 10.16
C HIS A 28 -21.11 -1.45 9.99
N LEU A 29 -21.97 -2.29 10.59
CA LEU A 29 -21.85 -3.74 10.47
C LEU A 29 -22.08 -4.22 9.04
N TYR A 30 -22.93 -3.54 8.28
CA TYR A 30 -23.20 -3.89 6.88
C TYR A 30 -22.00 -3.61 5.97
N CYS A 31 -21.31 -2.48 6.19
CA CYS A 31 -20.04 -2.20 5.52
C CYS A 31 -19.03 -3.33 5.78
N HIS A 32 -18.75 -3.65 7.05
CA HIS A 32 -17.81 -4.74 7.39
C HIS A 32 -18.24 -6.13 6.91
N ALA A 33 -19.54 -6.38 6.75
CA ALA A 33 -20.02 -7.67 6.25
C ALA A 33 -19.83 -7.85 4.75
N LEU A 34 -19.68 -6.74 4.02
CA LEU A 34 -19.63 -6.72 2.55
C LEU A 34 -18.29 -6.21 1.99
N GLU A 35 -17.41 -5.62 2.80
CA GLU A 35 -16.02 -5.35 2.43
C GLU A 35 -15.34 -6.65 1.92
N LEU A 36 -14.57 -6.55 0.84
CA LEU A 36 -13.98 -7.69 0.09
C LEU A 36 -14.97 -8.78 -0.36
N SER A 37 -16.29 -8.59 -0.25
CA SER A 37 -17.25 -9.54 -0.80
C SER A 37 -17.27 -9.48 -2.34
N PRO A 38 -17.92 -10.42 -3.04
CA PRO A 38 -18.15 -10.30 -4.47
C PRO A 38 -19.12 -9.17 -4.86
N PHE A 39 -19.80 -8.52 -3.89
CA PHE A 39 -20.83 -7.51 -4.12
C PHE A 39 -20.73 -6.32 -3.12
N PRO A 40 -19.56 -5.68 -2.97
CA PRO A 40 -19.37 -4.62 -1.99
C PRO A 40 -20.26 -3.41 -2.27
N GLU A 41 -20.65 -3.18 -3.53
CA GLU A 41 -21.50 -2.06 -3.96
C GLU A 41 -22.87 -2.04 -3.29
N LYS A 42 -23.35 -3.19 -2.78
CA LYS A 42 -24.59 -3.25 -2.01
C LYS A 42 -24.55 -2.40 -0.74
N ALA A 43 -23.37 -2.21 -0.15
CA ALA A 43 -23.19 -1.43 1.07
C ALA A 43 -23.04 0.08 0.83
N LEU A 44 -22.97 0.55 -0.43
CA LEU A 44 -22.80 1.98 -0.73
C LEU A 44 -23.86 2.88 -0.05
N PRO A 45 -25.16 2.54 -0.03
CA PRO A 45 -26.14 3.36 0.68
C PRO A 45 -25.86 3.46 2.19
N ALA A 46 -25.35 2.39 2.81
CA ALA A 46 -24.97 2.39 4.22
C ALA A 46 -23.69 3.20 4.47
N ALA A 47 -22.70 3.08 3.58
CA ALA A 47 -21.48 3.88 3.60
C ALA A 47 -21.81 5.38 3.49
N ASP A 48 -22.67 5.78 2.55
CA ASP A 48 -23.06 7.18 2.36
C ASP A 48 -23.77 7.79 3.57
N VAL A 49 -24.55 6.98 4.29
CA VAL A 49 -25.14 7.38 5.58
C VAL A 49 -24.04 7.67 6.61
N LEU A 50 -23.11 6.73 6.81
CA LEU A 50 -22.06 6.85 7.83
C LEU A 50 -21.17 8.08 7.63
N ARG A 51 -20.91 8.44 6.36
CA ARG A 51 -20.04 9.54 5.96
C ARG A 51 -20.32 10.87 6.68
N ASN A 52 -21.59 11.12 7.02
CA ASN A 52 -22.00 12.39 7.64
C ASN A 52 -22.85 12.22 8.91
N LEU A 53 -23.25 11.00 9.29
CA LEU A 53 -24.20 10.78 10.38
C LEU A 53 -23.63 11.18 11.75
N MET A 54 -22.34 10.91 11.97
CA MET A 54 -21.67 11.10 13.26
C MET A 54 -20.29 11.75 13.06
N PRO A 55 -20.23 13.03 12.62
CA PRO A 55 -18.99 13.65 12.12
C PRO A 55 -17.89 13.83 13.18
N GLY A 56 -18.21 13.71 14.47
CA GLY A 56 -17.23 13.73 15.56
C GLY A 56 -16.64 12.36 15.91
N LEU A 57 -17.05 11.29 15.22
CA LEU A 57 -16.54 9.93 15.43
C LEU A 57 -15.70 9.50 14.24
N GLY A 58 -14.38 9.70 14.32
CA GLY A 58 -13.42 9.34 13.27
C GLY A 58 -13.66 7.93 12.72
N HIS A 59 -14.02 6.96 13.58
CA HIS A 59 -14.45 5.62 13.14
C HIS A 59 -15.56 5.64 12.11
N LEU A 60 -16.72 6.14 12.48
CA LEU A 60 -17.86 6.10 11.58
C LEU A 60 -17.65 6.95 10.33
N VAL A 61 -16.84 8.01 10.43
CA VAL A 61 -16.51 8.87 9.28
C VAL A 61 -15.59 8.15 8.29
N HIS A 62 -14.65 7.30 8.74
CA HIS A 62 -13.76 6.57 7.83
C HIS A 62 -14.43 5.35 7.20
N MET A 63 -15.32 4.68 7.93
CA MET A 63 -15.96 3.42 7.51
C MET A 63 -16.42 3.33 6.05
N PRO A 64 -16.91 4.40 5.39
CA PRO A 64 -17.20 4.36 3.96
C PRO A 64 -16.03 3.88 3.07
N SER A 65 -14.77 4.17 3.44
CA SER A 65 -13.60 3.75 2.65
C SER A 65 -13.45 2.25 2.51
N HIS A 66 -13.93 1.48 3.49
CA HIS A 66 -13.99 0.02 3.44
C HIS A 66 -14.91 -0.51 2.33
N ILE A 67 -15.74 0.34 1.72
CA ILE A 67 -16.54 -0.02 0.55
C ILE A 67 -16.03 0.72 -0.67
N ASP A 68 -15.76 2.02 -0.53
CA ASP A 68 -15.32 2.90 -1.61
C ASP A 68 -14.07 2.31 -2.32
N ALA A 69 -13.08 1.80 -1.58
CA ALA A 69 -11.88 1.18 -2.14
C ALA A 69 -12.21 -0.05 -3.03
N TRP A 70 -13.07 -0.96 -2.57
CA TRP A 70 -13.41 -2.18 -3.31
C TRP A 70 -14.31 -1.93 -4.53
N VAL A 71 -15.02 -0.79 -4.58
CA VAL A 71 -15.80 -0.41 -5.76
C VAL A 71 -15.04 0.50 -6.72
N GLY A 72 -13.79 0.86 -6.41
CA GLY A 72 -12.94 1.74 -7.23
C GLY A 72 -13.20 3.24 -7.04
N GLN A 73 -13.85 3.63 -5.94
CA GLN A 73 -14.09 5.01 -5.52
C GLN A 73 -12.94 5.51 -4.62
N TRP A 74 -11.70 5.39 -5.11
CA TRP A 74 -10.49 5.72 -4.34
C TRP A 74 -10.44 7.17 -3.87
N LYS A 75 -10.95 8.11 -4.68
CA LYS A 75 -11.08 9.53 -4.31
C LYS A 75 -11.96 9.69 -3.07
N GLU A 76 -13.14 9.09 -3.06
CA GLU A 76 -14.09 9.17 -1.95
C GLU A 76 -13.49 8.56 -0.67
N ALA A 77 -12.71 7.47 -0.83
CA ALA A 77 -11.96 6.85 0.26
C ALA A 77 -10.88 7.78 0.85
N VAL A 78 -10.14 8.52 0.01
CA VAL A 78 -9.19 9.55 0.49
C VAL A 78 -9.92 10.65 1.25
N GLU A 79 -10.99 11.20 0.68
CA GLU A 79 -11.74 12.33 1.24
C GLU A 79 -12.35 11.99 2.60
N CYS A 80 -12.99 10.81 2.76
CA CYS A 80 -13.60 10.43 4.03
C CYS A 80 -12.56 10.16 5.12
N ASN A 81 -11.40 9.59 4.78
CA ASN A 81 -10.35 9.37 5.76
C ASN A 81 -9.65 10.66 6.20
N ILE A 82 -9.51 11.63 5.30
CA ILE A 82 -9.06 12.99 5.68
C ILE A 82 -10.03 13.57 6.72
N ALA A 83 -11.33 13.52 6.47
CA ALA A 83 -12.34 13.99 7.43
C ALA A 83 -12.31 13.21 8.76
N ALA A 84 -12.04 11.90 8.72
CA ALA A 84 -11.89 11.07 9.90
C ALA A 84 -10.67 11.47 10.76
N VAL A 85 -9.52 11.69 10.12
CA VAL A 85 -8.31 12.18 10.80
C VAL A 85 -8.55 13.56 11.43
N GLU A 86 -9.25 14.46 10.73
CA GLU A 86 -9.64 15.77 11.29
C GLU A 86 -10.55 15.65 12.52
N ALA A 87 -11.51 14.72 12.49
CA ALA A 87 -12.39 14.42 13.62
C ALA A 87 -11.61 13.86 14.82
N ASP A 88 -10.68 12.94 14.57
CA ASP A 88 -9.83 12.34 15.61
C ASP A 88 -8.88 13.37 16.24
N ASP A 89 -8.25 14.22 15.43
CA ASP A 89 -7.39 15.31 15.91
C ASP A 89 -8.18 16.27 16.82
N ARG A 90 -9.42 16.61 16.42
CA ARG A 90 -10.30 17.45 17.22
C ARG A 90 -10.69 16.78 18.53
N TYR A 91 -10.95 15.47 18.53
CA TYR A 91 -11.24 14.71 19.75
C TYR A 91 -10.05 14.70 20.71
N VAL A 92 -8.83 14.50 20.20
CA VAL A 92 -7.60 14.57 21.00
C VAL A 92 -7.39 15.95 21.59
N GLU A 93 -7.56 17.01 20.80
CA GLU A 93 -7.44 18.39 21.28
C GLU A 93 -8.39 18.68 22.46
N LEU A 94 -9.61 18.15 22.40
CA LEU A 94 -10.64 18.35 23.43
C LEU A 94 -10.43 17.51 24.69
N THR A 95 -9.87 16.31 24.55
CA THR A 95 -9.86 15.30 25.63
C THR A 95 -8.47 15.04 26.21
N GLY A 96 -7.41 15.33 25.46
CA GLY A 96 -6.05 14.92 25.78
C GLY A 96 -5.82 13.41 25.72
N ASN A 97 -6.67 12.64 25.01
CA ASN A 97 -6.56 11.19 24.94
C ASN A 97 -5.40 10.74 24.03
N GLU A 98 -4.26 10.46 24.67
CA GLU A 98 -3.04 9.96 24.02
C GLU A 98 -2.78 8.47 24.31
N SER A 99 -3.83 7.70 24.64
CA SER A 99 -3.69 6.26 24.94
C SER A 99 -3.20 5.47 23.73
N GLN A 100 -2.38 4.44 23.96
CA GLN A 100 -1.85 3.59 22.86
C GLN A 100 -2.97 2.97 22.02
N PHE A 101 -4.05 2.56 22.68
CA PHE A 101 -5.21 1.96 22.01
C PHE A 101 -5.88 2.94 21.06
N TYR A 102 -6.11 4.19 21.51
CA TYR A 102 -6.73 5.19 20.64
C TYR A 102 -5.77 5.67 19.54
N LYS A 103 -4.45 5.75 19.80
CA LYS A 103 -3.47 6.01 18.75
C LYS A 103 -3.49 4.94 17.66
N PHE A 104 -3.49 3.66 18.04
CA PHE A 104 -3.60 2.55 17.08
C PHE A 104 -4.83 2.71 16.19
N TYR A 105 -5.96 3.00 16.83
CA TYR A 105 -7.22 3.24 16.15
C TYR A 105 -7.13 4.40 15.14
N ARG A 106 -6.46 5.50 15.49
CA ARG A 106 -6.20 6.63 14.57
C ARG A 106 -5.25 6.29 13.42
N MET A 107 -4.20 5.51 13.69
CA MET A 107 -3.19 5.16 12.67
C MET A 107 -3.80 4.40 11.49
N HIS A 108 -4.87 3.65 11.73
CA HIS A 108 -5.65 3.01 10.69
C HIS A 108 -6.23 4.01 9.67
N ASN A 109 -6.80 5.12 10.13
CA ASN A 109 -7.35 6.19 9.27
C ASN A 109 -6.23 6.84 8.45
N HIS A 110 -5.07 7.11 9.08
CA HIS A 110 -3.90 7.61 8.36
C HIS A 110 -3.42 6.63 7.27
N HIS A 111 -3.33 5.34 7.59
CA HIS A 111 -2.91 4.32 6.65
C HIS A 111 -3.87 4.20 5.46
N PHE A 112 -5.18 4.38 5.68
CA PHE A 112 -6.17 4.42 4.59
C PHE A 112 -5.92 5.59 3.65
N ILE A 113 -5.65 6.80 4.18
CA ILE A 113 -5.30 7.95 3.34
C ILE A 113 -4.07 7.62 2.50
N VAL A 114 -3.00 7.12 3.14
CA VAL A 114 -1.75 6.78 2.45
C VAL A 114 -2.00 5.78 1.33
N TRP A 115 -2.68 4.68 1.64
CA TRP A 115 -2.97 3.62 0.69
C TRP A 115 -3.83 4.13 -0.48
N CYS A 116 -4.97 4.77 -0.22
CA CYS A 116 -5.84 5.25 -1.29
C CYS A 116 -5.20 6.39 -2.11
N ALA A 117 -4.42 7.28 -1.47
CA ALA A 117 -3.68 8.34 -2.16
C ALA A 117 -2.58 7.77 -3.08
N MET A 118 -1.91 6.68 -2.67
CA MET A 118 -0.98 5.95 -3.56
C MET A 118 -1.71 5.36 -4.77
N PHE A 119 -2.94 4.88 -4.62
CA PHE A 119 -3.77 4.36 -5.71
C PHE A 119 -4.29 5.46 -6.66
N GLU A 120 -4.47 6.68 -6.15
CA GLU A 120 -4.89 7.87 -6.91
C GLU A 120 -3.71 8.69 -7.47
N GLY A 121 -2.47 8.29 -7.22
CA GLY A 121 -1.30 9.02 -7.71
C GLY A 121 -1.01 10.33 -6.98
N GLN A 122 -1.48 10.48 -5.74
CA GLN A 122 -1.32 11.68 -4.93
C GLN A 122 -0.13 11.53 -3.98
N TYR A 123 1.08 11.77 -4.50
CA TYR A 123 2.32 11.74 -3.72
C TYR A 123 2.27 12.68 -2.52
N GLU A 124 1.87 13.93 -2.73
CA GLU A 124 1.88 14.97 -1.71
C GLU A 124 0.92 14.62 -0.56
N THR A 125 -0.29 14.16 -0.89
CA THR A 125 -1.27 13.69 0.10
C THR A 125 -0.75 12.47 0.85
N ALA A 126 -0.26 11.45 0.13
CA ALA A 126 0.23 10.22 0.73
C ALA A 126 1.39 10.51 1.70
N LEU A 127 2.40 11.29 1.27
CA LEU A 127 3.55 11.58 2.11
C LEU A 127 3.17 12.46 3.30
N LYS A 128 2.35 13.49 3.10
CA LYS A 128 1.85 14.36 4.18
C LYS A 128 1.22 13.54 5.31
N TYR A 129 0.31 12.62 4.98
CA TYR A 129 -0.39 11.84 6.00
C TYR A 129 0.44 10.69 6.57
N ALA A 130 1.37 10.13 5.79
CA ALA A 130 2.37 9.20 6.31
C ALA A 130 3.27 9.88 7.36
N ARG A 131 3.78 11.08 7.07
CA ARG A 131 4.59 11.87 8.03
C ARG A 131 3.78 12.30 9.23
N LYS A 132 2.56 12.80 9.03
CA LYS A 132 1.67 13.15 10.13
C LYS A 132 1.41 11.95 11.06
N ALA A 133 1.25 10.74 10.52
CA ALA A 133 1.13 9.54 11.33
C ALA A 133 2.41 9.30 12.16
N VAL A 134 3.57 9.28 11.50
CA VAL A 134 4.89 9.13 12.15
C VAL A 134 5.10 10.17 13.24
N ASP A 135 4.80 11.45 13.00
CA ASP A 135 4.99 12.54 13.96
C ASP A 135 4.10 12.39 15.21
N THR A 136 2.97 11.70 15.09
CA THR A 136 2.09 11.40 16.24
C THR A 136 2.49 10.14 17.00
N LEU A 137 3.34 9.30 16.40
CA LEU A 137 4.00 8.21 17.07
C LEU A 137 5.27 8.77 17.72
N PRO A 138 5.49 8.58 19.02
CA PRO A 138 6.65 9.17 19.67
C PRO A 138 7.93 8.52 19.12
N ALA A 139 8.56 9.19 18.16
CA ALA A 139 9.95 9.02 17.75
C ALA A 139 10.75 10.18 18.37
N GLY A 140 10.95 10.10 19.68
CA GLY A 140 11.95 10.91 20.39
C GLY A 140 11.56 12.31 20.84
N ASP A 141 11.31 12.46 22.15
CA ASP A 141 11.88 13.50 22.99
C ASP A 141 12.07 13.00 24.44
N GLU A 142 13.11 13.54 25.11
CA GLU A 142 13.75 13.30 26.44
C GLU A 142 13.85 11.86 27.02
N ASN A 143 13.02 10.93 26.57
CA ASN A 143 12.92 9.51 26.94
C ASN A 143 12.79 8.57 25.70
N SER A 144 13.20 9.07 24.52
CA SER A 144 13.34 8.31 23.26
C SER A 144 12.08 7.67 22.65
N GLY A 145 10.87 7.88 23.18
CA GLY A 145 9.67 7.15 22.74
C GLY A 145 9.68 5.65 23.09
N VAL A 146 10.85 5.09 23.39
CA VAL A 146 11.13 3.76 23.92
C VAL A 146 10.25 3.42 25.12
N GLN A 147 10.14 4.34 26.09
CA GLN A 147 9.29 4.15 27.28
C GLN A 147 7.82 3.94 26.91
N PHE A 148 7.33 4.62 25.87
CA PHE A 148 5.97 4.47 25.39
C PHE A 148 5.81 3.20 24.56
N MET A 149 6.67 2.99 23.56
CA MET A 149 6.59 1.84 22.66
C MET A 149 6.73 0.52 23.42
N LEU A 150 7.64 0.46 24.40
CA LEU A 150 7.89 -0.70 25.25
C LEU A 150 7.09 -0.67 26.57
N ALA A 151 6.14 0.28 26.74
CA ALA A 151 5.33 0.37 27.95
C ALA A 151 4.46 -0.86 28.16
N GLY A 152 4.26 -1.23 29.43
CA GLY A 152 3.32 -2.26 29.85
C GLY A 152 3.91 -3.67 29.90
N ILE A 153 3.09 -4.63 30.35
CA ILE A 153 3.48 -6.05 30.42
C ILE A 153 3.55 -6.66 29.01
N ILE A 154 2.69 -6.16 28.12
CA ILE A 154 2.70 -6.45 26.68
C ILE A 154 2.97 -5.11 25.98
N PRO A 155 4.07 -4.97 25.22
CA PRO A 155 4.46 -3.71 24.61
C PRO A 155 3.59 -3.42 23.38
N MET A 156 2.33 -3.02 23.62
CA MET A 156 1.33 -2.80 22.57
C MET A 156 1.79 -1.76 21.55
N GLY A 157 2.47 -0.69 22.01
CA GLY A 157 3.04 0.31 21.11
C GLY A 157 4.02 -0.30 20.12
N ALA A 158 4.99 -1.08 20.61
CA ALA A 158 5.97 -1.71 19.75
C ALA A 158 5.34 -2.76 18.82
N ILE A 159 4.39 -3.56 19.32
CA ILE A 159 3.71 -4.59 18.52
C ILE A 159 2.85 -3.98 17.40
N PHE A 160 2.04 -2.95 17.71
CA PHE A 160 0.97 -2.48 16.85
C PHE A 160 1.23 -1.12 16.19
N LEU A 161 2.13 -0.29 16.73
CA LEU A 161 2.37 1.07 16.22
C LEU A 161 3.65 1.21 15.40
N GLU A 162 4.68 0.42 15.71
CA GLU A 162 6.00 0.57 15.05
C GLU A 162 5.90 0.45 13.53
N SER A 163 5.12 -0.51 13.04
CA SER A 163 5.01 -0.80 11.60
C SER A 163 4.47 0.38 10.78
N TYR A 164 3.71 1.30 11.37
CA TYR A 164 3.25 2.52 10.68
C TYR A 164 4.39 3.50 10.40
N VAL A 165 5.52 3.40 11.14
CA VAL A 165 6.71 4.23 10.90
C VAL A 165 7.33 3.95 9.52
N THR A 166 7.01 2.80 8.93
CA THR A 166 7.46 2.42 7.58
C THR A 166 6.77 3.18 6.45
N MET A 167 5.60 3.80 6.68
CA MET A 167 4.75 4.34 5.61
C MET A 167 5.45 5.34 4.68
N PRO A 168 6.22 6.34 5.15
CA PRO A 168 6.90 7.27 4.25
C PRO A 168 7.82 6.58 3.24
N TRP A 169 8.49 5.49 3.64
CA TRP A 169 9.38 4.73 2.77
C TRP A 169 8.60 4.07 1.62
N HIS A 170 7.46 3.45 1.92
CA HIS A 170 6.60 2.86 0.90
C HIS A 170 6.02 3.91 -0.06
N VAL A 171 5.66 5.09 0.45
CA VAL A 171 5.21 6.20 -0.41
C VAL A 171 6.34 6.62 -1.36
N MET A 172 7.54 6.87 -0.84
CA MET A 172 8.67 7.28 -1.68
C MET A 172 9.04 6.22 -2.73
N ILE A 173 8.97 4.93 -2.39
CA ILE A 173 9.20 3.83 -3.35
C ILE A 173 8.18 3.88 -4.48
N ARG A 174 6.89 3.97 -4.13
CA ARG A 174 5.80 3.98 -5.12
C ARG A 174 5.95 5.08 -6.15
N PHE A 175 6.42 6.25 -5.73
CA PHE A 175 6.55 7.44 -6.57
C PHE A 175 7.97 7.66 -7.11
N GLY A 176 8.85 6.66 -7.01
CA GLY A 176 10.18 6.71 -7.62
C GLY A 176 11.11 7.77 -7.03
N LYS A 177 10.92 8.11 -5.75
CA LYS A 177 11.66 9.19 -5.08
C LYS A 177 13.01 8.69 -4.56
N TRP A 178 13.82 8.16 -5.47
CA TRP A 178 15.06 7.46 -5.14
C TRP A 178 16.06 8.33 -4.38
N ASP A 179 16.25 9.58 -4.81
CA ASP A 179 17.15 10.51 -4.12
C ASP A 179 16.62 10.93 -2.75
N GLU A 180 15.30 11.06 -2.59
CA GLU A 180 14.68 11.35 -1.29
C GLU A 180 14.87 10.18 -0.32
N ILE A 181 14.70 8.93 -0.77
CA ILE A 181 14.99 7.70 0.01
C ILE A 181 16.43 7.67 0.49
N LEU A 182 17.38 7.99 -0.39
CA LEU A 182 18.81 7.91 -0.07
C LEU A 182 19.25 9.04 0.88
N ALA A 183 18.54 10.18 0.87
CA ALA A 183 18.77 11.32 1.76
C ALA A 183 17.98 11.26 3.08
N GLU A 184 16.95 10.42 3.15
CA GLU A 184 16.07 10.29 4.31
C GLU A 184 16.84 9.79 5.57
N PRO A 185 16.67 10.44 6.73
CA PRO A 185 17.29 9.99 7.98
C PRO A 185 16.93 8.55 8.35
N MET A 186 17.94 7.79 8.77
CA MET A 186 17.75 6.41 9.22
C MET A 186 17.41 6.31 10.70
N TYR A 187 16.59 5.33 11.06
CA TYR A 187 16.41 4.91 12.46
C TYR A 187 17.55 3.94 12.80
N ASP A 188 18.04 3.97 14.04
CA ASP A 188 19.20 3.17 14.47
C ASP A 188 18.94 2.33 15.74
N ASP A 189 17.88 2.63 16.50
CA ASP A 189 17.45 1.83 17.64
C ASP A 189 16.76 0.53 17.18
N LYS A 190 17.55 -0.54 17.17
CA LYS A 190 17.15 -1.88 16.74
C LYS A 190 16.15 -2.56 17.67
N ASP A 191 16.02 -2.12 18.92
CA ASP A 191 15.08 -2.73 19.86
C ASP A 191 13.68 -2.12 19.72
N VAL A 192 13.61 -0.84 19.32
CA VAL A 192 12.34 -0.12 19.12
C VAL A 192 11.86 -0.17 17.68
N PHE A 193 12.75 -0.04 16.70
CA PHE A 193 12.42 0.12 15.28
C PHE A 193 12.93 -1.02 14.36
N PRO A 194 12.92 -2.30 14.78
CA PRO A 194 13.46 -3.39 13.97
C PRO A 194 12.79 -3.54 12.60
N ALA A 195 11.46 -3.41 12.53
CA ALA A 195 10.70 -3.53 11.27
C ALA A 195 10.94 -2.30 10.38
N THR A 196 11.05 -1.12 10.99
CA THR A 196 11.38 0.11 10.26
C THR A 196 12.77 0.02 9.65
N ILE A 197 13.78 -0.41 10.40
CA ILE A 197 15.16 -0.56 9.92
C ILE A 197 15.24 -1.55 8.76
N ALA A 198 14.54 -2.69 8.85
CA ALA A 198 14.44 -3.61 7.74
C ALA A 198 13.83 -2.92 6.50
N THR A 199 12.69 -2.23 6.64
CA THR A 199 12.08 -1.50 5.53
C THR A 199 12.98 -0.38 4.96
N GLN A 200 13.81 0.26 5.77
CA GLN A 200 14.77 1.29 5.31
C GLN A 200 15.83 0.69 4.38
N HIS A 201 16.42 -0.45 4.75
CA HIS A 201 17.38 -1.15 3.90
C HIS A 201 16.72 -1.68 2.62
N TYR A 202 15.48 -2.18 2.71
CA TYR A 202 14.68 -2.53 1.54
C TYR A 202 14.50 -1.34 0.58
N ALA A 203 14.02 -0.21 1.09
CA ALA A 203 13.77 0.99 0.29
C ALA A 203 15.04 1.51 -0.39
N ARG A 204 16.15 1.57 0.35
CA ARG A 204 17.45 2.01 -0.15
C ARG A 204 18.01 1.03 -1.19
N GLY A 205 17.86 -0.27 -0.97
CA GLY A 205 18.26 -1.31 -1.92
C GLY A 205 17.51 -1.21 -3.24
N VAL A 206 16.19 -1.04 -3.19
CA VAL A 206 15.37 -0.75 -4.39
C VAL A 206 15.83 0.54 -5.06
N ALA A 207 16.03 1.63 -4.31
CA ALA A 207 16.48 2.90 -4.87
C ALA A 207 17.84 2.80 -5.58
N TYR A 208 18.83 2.13 -4.99
CA TYR A 208 20.12 1.89 -5.65
C TYR A 208 19.97 1.01 -6.89
N ALA A 209 19.15 -0.04 -6.84
CA ALA A 209 18.88 -0.90 -8.00
C ALA A 209 18.20 -0.09 -9.14
N SER A 210 17.19 0.73 -8.84
CA SER A 210 16.54 1.58 -9.84
C SER A 210 17.49 2.61 -10.46
N LYS A 211 18.52 3.05 -9.72
CA LYS A 211 19.57 3.97 -10.21
C LYS A 211 20.75 3.27 -10.91
N GLY A 212 20.71 1.95 -11.09
CA GLY A 212 21.81 1.18 -11.71
C GLY A 212 23.03 0.93 -10.82
N MET A 213 22.93 1.25 -9.53
CA MET A 213 23.99 1.11 -8.53
C MET A 213 23.91 -0.28 -7.87
N VAL A 214 24.11 -1.33 -8.67
CA VAL A 214 23.95 -2.73 -8.23
C VAL A 214 24.81 -3.09 -7.02
N PRO A 215 26.12 -2.73 -6.95
CA PRO A 215 26.93 -3.06 -5.77
C PRO A 215 26.42 -2.44 -4.46
N GLU A 216 25.89 -1.21 -4.52
CA GLU A 216 25.29 -0.53 -3.38
C GLU A 216 23.95 -1.15 -2.99
N ALA A 217 23.16 -1.58 -3.98
CA ALA A 217 21.91 -2.30 -3.74
C ALA A 217 22.16 -3.65 -3.06
N GLU A 218 23.16 -4.41 -3.49
CA GLU A 218 23.59 -5.66 -2.86
C GLU A 218 24.09 -5.42 -1.42
N ALA A 219 24.78 -4.30 -1.16
CA ALA A 219 25.19 -3.95 0.19
C ALA A 219 23.99 -3.69 1.11
N GLU A 220 22.96 -2.98 0.63
CA GLU A 220 21.71 -2.79 1.37
C GLU A 220 20.94 -4.11 1.55
N GLN A 221 20.96 -5.02 0.56
CA GLN A 221 20.35 -6.35 0.68
C GLN A 221 20.99 -7.19 1.79
N VAL A 222 22.31 -7.12 1.96
CA VAL A 222 23.00 -7.77 3.09
C VAL A 222 22.52 -7.20 4.42
N LEU A 223 22.40 -5.88 4.53
CA LEU A 223 21.93 -5.21 5.76
C LEU A 223 20.44 -5.49 6.04
N PHE A 224 19.61 -5.57 4.99
CA PHE A 224 18.22 -5.99 5.06
C PHE A 224 18.12 -7.40 5.66
N ASN A 225 18.86 -8.37 5.12
CA ASN A 225 18.86 -9.74 5.61
C ASN A 225 19.34 -9.84 7.06
N GLN A 226 20.36 -9.07 7.43
CA GLN A 226 20.80 -8.96 8.84
C GLN A 226 19.72 -8.37 9.75
N ALA A 227 18.94 -7.40 9.28
CA ALA A 227 17.85 -6.81 10.05
C ALA A 227 16.72 -7.82 10.32
N LEU A 228 16.48 -8.77 9.42
CA LEU A 228 15.50 -9.86 9.62
C LEU A 228 15.88 -10.83 10.75
N GLU A 229 17.15 -10.91 11.12
CA GLU A 229 17.63 -11.75 12.22
C GLU A 229 17.36 -11.12 13.61
N ASN A 230 16.83 -9.89 13.65
CA ASN A 230 16.61 -9.18 14.89
C ASN A 230 15.44 -9.78 15.70
N PRO A 231 15.68 -10.29 16.93
CA PRO A 231 14.62 -10.90 17.75
C PRO A 231 13.51 -9.92 18.16
N ALA A 232 13.74 -8.61 18.13
CA ALA A 232 12.73 -7.60 18.41
C ALA A 232 11.61 -7.55 17.35
N LEU A 233 11.81 -8.16 16.16
CA LEU A 233 10.76 -8.35 15.16
C LEU A 233 9.64 -9.30 15.63
N ALA A 234 9.92 -10.17 16.61
CA ALA A 234 8.98 -11.19 17.04
C ALA A 234 7.65 -10.56 17.48
N GLY A 235 6.57 -10.96 16.79
CA GLY A 235 5.21 -10.51 17.05
C GLY A 235 4.89 -9.09 16.58
N ARG A 236 5.79 -8.38 15.90
CA ARG A 236 5.48 -7.10 15.26
C ARG A 236 4.44 -7.29 14.17
N VAL A 237 3.42 -6.43 14.14
CA VAL A 237 2.32 -6.53 13.16
C VAL A 237 2.02 -5.19 12.49
N LEU A 238 1.53 -5.26 11.26
CA LEU A 238 0.77 -4.19 10.63
C LEU A 238 -0.65 -4.73 10.39
N HIS A 239 -1.58 -4.27 11.22
CA HIS A 239 -2.93 -4.84 11.32
C HIS A 239 -2.88 -6.34 11.62
N ASN A 240 -3.38 -7.18 10.71
CA ASN A 240 -3.44 -8.63 10.85
C ASN A 240 -2.19 -9.36 10.32
N ASN A 241 -1.26 -8.64 9.68
CA ASN A 241 -0.07 -9.23 9.09
C ASN A 241 1.11 -9.08 10.03
N LEU A 242 1.88 -10.16 10.21
CA LEU A 242 3.19 -10.08 10.83
C LEU A 242 4.14 -9.28 9.93
N MET A 243 5.01 -8.47 10.55
CA MET A 243 6.13 -7.87 9.83
C MET A 243 7.12 -8.95 9.42
N TYR A 244 7.45 -9.86 10.34
CA TYR A 244 8.33 -10.99 10.09
C TYR A 244 7.85 -12.27 10.77
N GLN A 245 8.06 -13.39 10.09
CA GLN A 245 8.00 -14.75 10.63
C GLN A 245 8.91 -15.67 9.81
N ASP A 246 9.15 -16.89 10.28
CA ASP A 246 9.94 -17.86 9.52
C ASP A 246 9.25 -18.17 8.17
N PRO A 247 9.96 -18.18 7.03
CA PRO A 247 9.36 -18.48 5.73
C PRO A 247 8.61 -19.82 5.64
N SER A 248 8.95 -20.79 6.50
CA SER A 248 8.26 -22.08 6.59
C SER A 248 6.90 -22.02 7.30
N GLU A 249 6.62 -20.94 8.04
CA GLU A 249 5.36 -20.72 8.77
C GLU A 249 4.32 -19.98 7.93
N GLY A 250 4.74 -19.26 6.90
CA GLY A 250 3.86 -18.61 5.93
C GLY A 250 4.35 -17.24 5.46
N PRO A 251 3.54 -16.51 4.67
CA PRO A 251 3.90 -15.19 4.17
C PRO A 251 3.80 -14.10 5.24
N CYS A 252 4.67 -13.09 5.14
CA CYS A 252 4.62 -11.88 5.96
C CYS A 252 5.18 -10.69 5.15
N ILE A 253 5.00 -9.46 5.65
CA ILE A 253 5.31 -8.25 4.87
C ILE A 253 6.78 -8.20 4.46
N LEU A 254 7.71 -8.46 5.38
CA LEU A 254 9.14 -8.38 5.06
C LEU A 254 9.61 -9.51 4.14
N LEU A 255 8.89 -10.64 4.04
CA LEU A 255 9.19 -11.67 3.04
C LEU A 255 8.75 -11.26 1.63
N VAL A 256 7.68 -10.46 1.51
CA VAL A 256 7.32 -9.82 0.24
C VAL A 256 8.42 -8.84 -0.16
N ASN A 257 8.86 -7.97 0.77
CA ASN A 257 9.94 -7.02 0.53
C ASN A 257 11.25 -7.72 0.12
N ALA A 258 11.60 -8.84 0.75
CA ALA A 258 12.77 -9.65 0.40
C ALA A 258 12.70 -10.14 -1.06
N ALA A 259 11.57 -10.75 -1.45
CA ALA A 259 11.38 -11.25 -2.81
C ALA A 259 11.41 -10.13 -3.86
N VAL A 260 10.83 -8.97 -3.55
CA VAL A 260 10.91 -7.78 -4.42
C VAL A 260 12.36 -7.29 -4.52
N LEU A 261 13.08 -7.15 -3.41
CA LEU A 261 14.46 -6.68 -3.40
C LEU A 261 15.39 -7.58 -4.22
N ASP A 262 15.29 -8.89 -4.04
CA ASP A 262 16.05 -9.87 -4.81
C ASP A 262 15.79 -9.71 -6.31
N GLY A 263 14.50 -9.61 -6.68
CA GLY A 263 14.09 -9.47 -8.07
C GLY A 263 14.54 -8.16 -8.71
N GLU A 264 14.44 -7.03 -8.00
CA GLU A 264 14.86 -5.71 -8.48
C GLU A 264 16.37 -5.63 -8.70
N ILE A 265 17.16 -6.18 -7.78
CA ILE A 265 18.63 -6.22 -7.90
C ILE A 265 19.05 -7.11 -9.07
N GLU A 266 18.49 -8.32 -9.15
CA GLU A 266 18.76 -9.24 -10.26
C GLU A 266 18.35 -8.61 -11.59
N TYR A 267 17.14 -8.05 -11.66
CA TYR A 267 16.65 -7.38 -12.86
C TYR A 267 17.61 -6.31 -13.33
N ARG A 268 18.06 -5.41 -12.44
CA ARG A 268 18.99 -4.35 -12.81
C ARG A 268 20.33 -4.91 -13.27
N ARG A 269 20.85 -5.96 -12.63
CA ARG A 269 22.10 -6.60 -13.04
C ARG A 269 22.02 -7.09 -14.48
N GLN A 270 20.92 -7.76 -14.82
CA GLN A 270 20.67 -8.31 -16.16
C GLN A 270 20.39 -7.22 -17.18
N TYR A 271 19.66 -6.17 -16.80
CA TYR A 271 19.43 -4.98 -17.62
C TYR A 271 20.76 -4.34 -18.04
N LEU A 272 21.65 -4.07 -17.08
CA LEU A 272 22.94 -3.45 -17.37
C LEU A 272 23.86 -4.38 -18.19
N ALA A 273 23.80 -5.70 -18.00
CA ALA A 273 24.51 -6.67 -18.82
C ALA A 273 24.01 -6.62 -20.29
N LYS A 274 22.68 -6.60 -20.49
CA LYS A 274 22.05 -6.42 -21.80
C LYS A 274 22.50 -5.14 -22.49
N GLU A 275 22.52 -4.01 -21.79
CA GLU A 275 22.97 -2.72 -22.34
C GLU A 275 24.45 -2.76 -22.78
N ARG A 276 25.30 -3.47 -22.03
CA ARG A 276 26.72 -3.66 -22.39
C ARG A 276 26.92 -4.69 -23.51
N GLY A 277 25.86 -5.35 -23.99
CA GLY A 277 25.95 -6.44 -24.97
C GLY A 277 26.57 -7.72 -24.41
N GLU A 278 26.55 -7.89 -23.08
CA GLU A 278 26.96 -9.11 -22.40
C GLU A 278 25.84 -10.15 -22.42
N ALA A 279 26.16 -11.40 -22.06
CA ALA A 279 25.12 -12.42 -21.87
C ALA A 279 24.22 -12.02 -20.70
N TYR A 280 22.91 -12.10 -20.88
CA TYR A 280 21.91 -11.74 -19.88
C TYR A 280 20.79 -12.79 -19.84
N ASP A 281 20.16 -12.94 -18.67
CA ASP A 281 18.99 -13.79 -18.45
C ASP A 281 18.13 -13.23 -17.32
N PHE A 282 16.90 -12.79 -17.64
CA PHE A 282 15.96 -12.23 -16.66
C PHE A 282 15.14 -13.28 -15.90
N THR A 283 15.35 -14.59 -16.15
CA THR A 283 14.54 -15.66 -15.57
C THR A 283 14.50 -15.58 -14.04
N ASP A 284 15.67 -15.53 -13.40
CA ASP A 284 15.77 -15.47 -11.93
C ASP A 284 15.10 -14.21 -11.37
N ALA A 285 15.29 -13.06 -12.02
CA ALA A 285 14.64 -11.80 -11.63
C ALA A 285 13.11 -11.92 -11.63
N PHE A 286 12.53 -12.43 -12.71
CA PHE A 286 11.09 -12.60 -12.81
C PHE A 286 10.56 -13.67 -11.84
N ASP A 287 11.31 -14.73 -11.56
CA ASP A 287 10.91 -15.74 -10.58
C ASP A 287 10.85 -15.17 -9.16
N HIS A 288 11.79 -14.29 -8.78
CA HIS A 288 11.74 -13.55 -7.53
C HIS A 288 10.53 -12.61 -7.44
N ILE A 289 10.25 -11.83 -8.50
CA ILE A 289 9.09 -10.93 -8.49
C ILE A 289 7.75 -11.70 -8.50
N ARG A 290 7.64 -12.80 -9.25
CA ARG A 290 6.45 -13.68 -9.22
C ARG A 290 6.25 -14.31 -7.84
N ARG A 291 7.32 -14.71 -7.16
CA ARG A 291 7.26 -15.14 -5.74
C ARG A 291 6.77 -14.00 -4.85
N GLY A 292 7.19 -12.76 -5.09
CA GLY A 292 6.68 -11.58 -4.37
C GLY A 292 5.16 -11.38 -4.57
N VAL A 293 4.66 -11.60 -5.80
CA VAL A 293 3.21 -11.59 -6.08
C VAL A 293 2.49 -12.68 -5.27
N ASP A 294 2.99 -13.92 -5.30
CA ASP A 294 2.38 -15.04 -4.57
C ASP A 294 2.35 -14.77 -3.05
N LEU A 295 3.48 -14.36 -2.46
CA LEU A 295 3.56 -14.02 -1.04
C LEU A 295 2.58 -12.89 -0.69
N SER A 296 2.51 -11.84 -1.52
CA SER A 296 1.63 -10.68 -1.28
C SER A 296 0.14 -11.04 -1.35
N LEU A 297 -0.26 -11.97 -2.23
CA LEU A 297 -1.65 -12.40 -2.37
C LEU A 297 -2.09 -13.38 -1.27
N ASN A 298 -1.12 -14.07 -0.65
CA ASN A 298 -1.38 -15.02 0.44
C ASN A 298 -1.19 -14.41 1.84
N LEU A 299 -0.88 -13.11 1.94
CA LEU A 299 -0.90 -12.38 3.22
C LEU A 299 -2.28 -12.53 3.90
N ALA A 300 -2.28 -12.44 5.22
CA ALA A 300 -3.54 -12.40 5.97
C ALA A 300 -4.35 -11.18 5.52
N TYR A 301 -5.67 -11.34 5.36
CA TYR A 301 -6.53 -10.23 5.00
C TYR A 301 -6.35 -9.09 6.01
N ASN A 302 -6.04 -7.91 5.49
CA ASN A 302 -6.06 -6.67 6.24
C ASN A 302 -6.53 -5.52 5.36
N GLU A 303 -7.07 -4.50 6.01
CA GLU A 303 -7.45 -3.26 5.36
C GLU A 303 -7.03 -2.11 6.27
N PRO A 304 -6.29 -1.10 5.76
CA PRO A 304 -5.66 -1.05 4.44
C PRO A 304 -4.58 -2.13 4.24
N TRP A 305 -4.27 -2.45 2.98
CA TRP A 305 -3.33 -3.52 2.64
C TRP A 305 -1.92 -3.24 3.16
N GLY A 306 -1.30 -4.22 3.81
CA GLY A 306 0.00 -4.02 4.49
C GLY A 306 1.15 -3.79 3.50
N GLN A 307 1.15 -4.54 2.39
CA GLN A 307 1.99 -4.26 1.23
C GLN A 307 1.32 -3.20 0.35
N MET A 308 1.48 -1.92 0.69
CA MET A 308 0.69 -0.83 0.10
C MET A 308 0.82 -0.68 -1.43
N GLN A 309 1.95 -1.07 -2.02
CA GLN A 309 2.11 -1.15 -3.48
C GLN A 309 1.90 -2.59 -3.97
N PRO A 310 0.92 -2.85 -4.85
CA PRO A 310 0.77 -4.16 -5.47
C PRO A 310 2.05 -4.59 -6.21
N VAL A 311 2.58 -5.77 -5.87
CA VAL A 311 3.76 -6.34 -6.55
C VAL A 311 3.48 -6.62 -8.03
N ARG A 312 2.20 -6.81 -8.40
CA ARG A 312 1.75 -6.91 -9.80
C ARG A 312 2.09 -5.68 -10.63
N HIS A 313 2.09 -4.48 -10.04
CA HIS A 313 2.52 -3.27 -10.75
C HIS A 313 4.02 -3.31 -11.09
N ILE A 314 4.85 -3.87 -10.19
CA ILE A 314 6.28 -4.07 -10.45
C ILE A 314 6.46 -5.10 -11.56
N LEU A 315 5.86 -6.29 -11.40
CA LEU A 315 5.94 -7.37 -12.38
C LEU A 315 5.50 -6.92 -13.78
N GLY A 316 4.33 -6.29 -13.86
CA GLY A 316 3.77 -5.82 -15.12
C GLY A 316 4.65 -4.76 -15.80
N ALA A 317 5.25 -3.83 -15.05
CA ALA A 317 6.13 -2.81 -15.60
C ALA A 317 7.39 -3.44 -16.21
N LEU A 318 8.06 -4.32 -15.44
CA LEU A 318 9.32 -4.94 -15.83
C LEU A 318 9.14 -5.94 -16.98
N LEU A 319 8.00 -6.66 -17.03
CA LEU A 319 7.63 -7.52 -18.16
C LEU A 319 7.41 -6.68 -19.43
N PHE A 320 6.65 -5.59 -19.32
CA PHE A 320 6.37 -4.71 -20.45
C PHE A 320 7.65 -4.08 -21.02
N GLU A 321 8.56 -3.60 -20.16
CA GLU A 321 9.87 -3.06 -20.55
C GLU A 321 10.69 -4.06 -21.37
N GLN A 322 10.64 -5.36 -21.02
CA GLN A 322 11.35 -6.40 -21.76
C GLN A 322 10.58 -6.94 -22.98
N GLY A 323 9.42 -6.35 -23.31
CA GLY A 323 8.59 -6.72 -24.46
C GLY A 323 7.72 -7.96 -24.24
N HIS A 324 7.56 -8.43 -23.00
CA HIS A 324 6.66 -9.53 -22.64
C HIS A 324 5.21 -9.03 -22.51
N VAL A 325 4.67 -8.45 -23.59
CA VAL A 325 3.39 -7.73 -23.60
C VAL A 325 2.22 -8.62 -23.20
N GLU A 326 2.15 -9.85 -23.69
CA GLU A 326 1.02 -10.76 -23.38
C GLU A 326 0.98 -11.14 -21.91
N GLU A 327 2.13 -11.37 -21.28
CA GLU A 327 2.20 -11.68 -19.84
C GLU A 327 1.90 -10.44 -18.99
N ALA A 328 2.44 -9.27 -19.36
CA ALA A 328 2.15 -8.01 -18.69
C ALA A 328 0.64 -7.69 -18.72
N GLU A 329 -0.02 -7.87 -19.87
CA GLU A 329 -1.47 -7.68 -20.00
C GLU A 329 -2.24 -8.59 -19.03
N ALA A 330 -1.88 -9.87 -18.96
CA ALA A 330 -2.52 -10.82 -18.04
C ALA A 330 -2.36 -10.39 -16.57
N VAL A 331 -1.18 -9.89 -16.19
CA VAL A 331 -0.92 -9.36 -14.84
C VAL A 331 -1.83 -8.17 -14.52
N TYR A 332 -1.97 -7.19 -15.41
CA TYR A 332 -2.82 -6.02 -15.18
C TYR A 332 -4.32 -6.35 -15.17
N ARG A 333 -4.75 -7.31 -15.99
CA ARG A 333 -6.14 -7.79 -15.97
C ARG A 333 -6.50 -8.46 -14.64
N GLU A 334 -5.58 -9.22 -14.05
CA GLU A 334 -5.78 -9.78 -12.71
C GLU A 334 -5.68 -8.72 -11.61
N ASP A 335 -4.86 -7.69 -11.80
CA ASP A 335 -4.72 -6.57 -10.87
C ASP A 335 -6.04 -5.77 -10.74
N ILE A 336 -6.59 -5.30 -11.86
CA ILE A 336 -7.81 -4.45 -11.87
C ILE A 336 -9.04 -5.24 -11.38
N LYS A 337 -9.05 -6.57 -11.44
CA LYS A 337 -10.10 -7.39 -10.83
C LYS A 337 -10.12 -7.27 -9.30
N LEU A 338 -8.94 -7.19 -8.69
CA LEU A 338 -8.81 -7.07 -7.23
C LEU A 338 -8.89 -5.60 -6.81
N TRP A 339 -8.14 -4.74 -7.49
CA TRP A 339 -8.07 -3.31 -7.22
C TRP A 339 -8.82 -2.54 -8.29
N LYS A 340 -10.14 -2.54 -8.16
CA LYS A 340 -11.03 -2.00 -9.19
C LYS A 340 -10.71 -0.54 -9.54
N ASP A 341 -10.67 -0.26 -10.84
CA ASP A 341 -10.48 1.07 -11.42
C ASP A 341 -9.27 1.85 -10.88
N ASN A 342 -8.23 1.16 -10.37
CA ASN A 342 -7.02 1.84 -9.94
C ASN A 342 -6.25 2.39 -11.16
N MET A 343 -5.75 3.62 -11.07
CA MET A 343 -5.16 4.29 -12.23
C MET A 343 -3.91 3.59 -12.78
N TRP A 344 -3.20 2.82 -11.93
CA TRP A 344 -1.93 2.19 -12.28
C TRP A 344 -2.13 0.90 -13.07
N GLY A 345 -3.05 0.04 -12.63
CA GLY A 345 -3.50 -1.11 -13.40
C GLY A 345 -4.12 -0.69 -14.73
N LEU A 346 -4.89 0.41 -14.73
CA LEU A 346 -5.47 1.00 -15.95
C LEU A 346 -4.39 1.50 -16.91
N LEU A 347 -3.36 2.20 -16.42
CA LEU A 347 -2.20 2.60 -17.22
C LEU A 347 -1.51 1.38 -17.82
N GLY A 348 -1.24 0.35 -17.02
CA GLY A 348 -0.57 -0.87 -17.49
C GLY A 348 -1.34 -1.59 -18.59
N LEU A 349 -2.66 -1.75 -18.39
CA LEU A 349 -3.53 -2.35 -19.40
C LEU A 349 -3.60 -1.49 -20.67
N LYS A 350 -3.69 -0.16 -20.51
CA LYS A 350 -3.64 0.79 -21.64
C LYS A 350 -2.37 0.59 -22.48
N LEU A 351 -1.20 0.59 -21.85
CA LEU A 351 0.09 0.42 -22.53
C LEU A 351 0.17 -0.92 -23.29
N CYS A 352 -0.33 -2.01 -22.70
CA CYS A 352 -0.37 -3.32 -23.36
C CYS A 352 -1.29 -3.33 -24.59
N LEU A 353 -2.47 -2.71 -24.48
CA LEU A 353 -3.42 -2.60 -25.59
C LEU A 353 -2.88 -1.71 -26.73
N GLU A 354 -2.17 -0.63 -26.40
CA GLU A 354 -1.48 0.22 -27.37
C GLU A 354 -0.39 -0.56 -28.13
N ALA A 355 0.43 -1.33 -27.41
CA ALA A 355 1.50 -2.15 -28.00
C ALA A 355 0.95 -3.24 -28.93
N ARG A 356 -0.19 -3.86 -28.59
CA ARG A 356 -0.85 -4.84 -29.46
C ARG A 356 -1.51 -4.22 -30.70
N GLY A 357 -2.12 -3.05 -30.55
CA GLY A 357 -2.75 -2.32 -31.66
C GLY A 357 -3.95 -3.01 -32.33
N ASP A 358 -4.52 -4.05 -31.70
CA ASP A 358 -5.56 -4.92 -32.30
C ASP A 358 -6.93 -4.86 -31.59
N ALA A 359 -7.07 -4.04 -30.53
CA ALA A 359 -8.28 -3.91 -29.71
C ALA A 359 -8.71 -2.44 -29.49
N PRO A 360 -9.03 -1.68 -30.56
CA PRO A 360 -9.25 -0.23 -30.46
C PRO A 360 -10.45 0.19 -29.59
N GLU A 361 -11.51 -0.63 -29.53
CA GLU A 361 -12.68 -0.33 -28.69
C GLU A 361 -12.38 -0.47 -27.20
N GLU A 362 -11.67 -1.54 -26.81
CA GLU A 362 -11.24 -1.74 -25.43
C GLU A 362 -10.22 -0.68 -25.02
N LEU A 363 -9.24 -0.39 -25.89
CA LEU A 363 -8.26 0.66 -25.65
C LEU A 363 -8.92 2.02 -25.39
N ALA A 364 -9.94 2.39 -26.17
CA ALA A 364 -10.67 3.65 -25.96
C ALA A 364 -11.40 3.68 -24.60
N GLN A 365 -11.99 2.56 -24.17
CA GLN A 365 -12.66 2.46 -22.87
C GLN A 365 -11.67 2.56 -21.70
N VAL A 366 -10.57 1.79 -21.76
CA VAL A 366 -9.54 1.81 -20.72
C VAL A 366 -8.85 3.16 -20.65
N THR A 367 -8.59 3.80 -21.80
CA THR A 367 -7.99 5.14 -21.86
C THR A 367 -8.91 6.19 -21.23
N ALA A 368 -10.19 6.20 -21.56
CA ALA A 368 -11.13 7.15 -20.97
C ALA A 368 -11.23 7.00 -19.45
N LEU A 369 -11.27 5.75 -18.96
CA LEU A 369 -11.29 5.49 -17.51
C LEU A 369 -9.95 5.88 -16.86
N PHE A 370 -8.82 5.57 -17.49
CA PHE A 370 -7.50 6.01 -17.01
C PHE A 370 -7.41 7.53 -16.91
N GLU A 371 -7.83 8.28 -17.93
CA GLU A 371 -7.83 9.74 -17.93
C GLU A 371 -8.71 10.31 -16.81
N GLU A 372 -9.90 9.74 -16.60
CA GLU A 372 -10.77 10.12 -15.50
C GLU A 372 -10.10 9.88 -14.14
N ARG A 373 -9.51 8.69 -13.93
CA ARG A 373 -8.91 8.30 -12.65
C ARG A 373 -7.62 9.07 -12.38
N SER A 374 -6.76 9.25 -13.37
CA SER A 374 -5.47 9.95 -13.26
C SER A 374 -5.59 11.47 -13.25
N SER A 375 -6.75 12.05 -13.58
CA SER A 375 -6.98 13.51 -13.53
C SER A 375 -6.72 14.18 -12.17
N ARG A 376 -6.64 13.38 -11.10
CA ARG A 376 -6.42 13.81 -9.71
C ARG A 376 -5.04 13.48 -9.18
N ALA A 377 -4.18 12.84 -9.98
CA ALA A 377 -2.81 12.53 -9.61
C ALA A 377 -1.96 13.81 -9.60
N ASP A 378 -0.97 13.89 -8.70
CA ASP A 378 -0.02 15.01 -8.68
C ASP A 378 0.87 15.00 -9.94
N MET A 379 1.12 13.80 -10.47
CA MET A 379 1.80 13.55 -11.73
C MET A 379 1.16 12.34 -12.41
N VAL A 380 0.84 12.46 -13.70
CA VAL A 380 0.41 11.32 -14.52
C VAL A 380 1.65 10.52 -14.92
N PRO A 381 1.81 9.27 -14.46
CA PRO A 381 3.00 8.48 -14.73
C PRO A 381 2.95 7.88 -16.14
N SER A 382 4.12 7.67 -16.75
CA SER A 382 4.27 6.94 -18.03
C SER A 382 4.47 5.44 -17.86
N VAL A 383 4.83 4.99 -16.64
CA VAL A 383 5.05 3.60 -16.26
C VAL A 383 4.31 3.28 -14.97
N THR A 384 3.94 2.02 -14.76
CA THR A 384 3.18 1.60 -13.57
C THR A 384 4.06 1.39 -12.32
N CYS A 385 5.38 1.35 -12.53
CA CYS A 385 6.41 1.30 -11.51
C CYS A 385 7.67 2.01 -12.04
N PHE A 386 8.25 2.91 -11.23
CA PHE A 386 9.46 3.65 -11.58
C PHE A 386 10.75 2.82 -11.51
N CYS A 387 10.65 1.53 -11.19
CA CYS A 387 11.77 0.59 -11.33
C CYS A 387 12.04 0.26 -12.81
N ALA A 388 10.99 0.29 -13.64
CA ALA A 388 11.15 0.30 -15.08
C ALA A 388 11.74 1.65 -15.52
N GLN A 389 12.72 1.61 -16.41
CA GLN A 389 13.22 2.78 -17.10
C GLN A 389 12.12 3.33 -18.00
N VAL A 390 11.87 4.63 -17.87
CA VAL A 390 11.13 5.36 -18.88
C VAL A 390 12.13 5.64 -19.99
N ASP A 391 11.80 5.30 -21.24
CA ASP A 391 12.53 5.87 -22.37
C ASP A 391 12.37 7.39 -22.23
N ASP A 392 13.40 8.07 -21.75
CA ASP A 392 13.43 9.53 -21.78
C ASP A 392 13.08 9.94 -23.21
N GLU A 393 12.05 10.79 -23.37
CA GLU A 393 11.89 11.50 -24.65
C GLU A 393 13.27 12.04 -25.01
N PRO A 394 13.73 11.88 -26.27
CA PRO A 394 15.03 12.42 -26.66
C PRO A 394 15.03 13.88 -26.25
N SER A 395 15.93 14.24 -25.32
CA SER A 395 16.06 15.63 -24.90
C SER A 395 16.15 16.45 -26.18
N CYS A 396 15.43 17.57 -26.26
CA CYS A 396 15.33 18.40 -27.47
C CYS A 396 16.67 19.06 -27.90
N CYS A 397 17.80 18.43 -27.60
CA CYS A 397 19.17 18.86 -27.85
C CYS A 397 20.04 17.77 -28.53
N ASP A 398 19.45 16.77 -29.21
CA ASP A 398 20.19 15.93 -30.18
C ASP A 398 19.95 16.37 -31.64
#